data_AF-I7MJ84-F1
#
_entry.id   AF-I7MJ84-F1
#
_cell.length_a   1.000
_cell.length_b   1.000
_cell.length_c   1.000
_cell.angle_alpha   90.00
_cell.angle_beta   90.00
_cell.angle_gamma   90.00
#
_symmetry.space_group_name_H-M   'P 1'
#
loop_
_entity.id
_entity.type
_entity.pdbx_description
1 polymer ?
#
loop_
_entity_poly.entity_id
_entity_poly.type
_entity_poly.pdbx_seq_one_letter_code
_entity_poly.pdbx_strand_id
1 'polypeptide(L)'
;MHSTLRVFTKNNCLSFTNMNRFSTAAQVAQANYSKFRADYSASVAAFQQRIKTIEKENTGSMKKPMAKAYEHPYNSEHHPLNFSAVKIAETFHDFIGPEQVSPHYESFAMSRKFLLTFWGGFFVLNFGMATVDLNWIMKSTYIPWIFWFQLMYFYVEGKNSMFMPLLQRFYRRAAANEIFTMEAFYHENIENKLRNLMRITKGQLEYWDIHTSYGEIRADSINNFLANEYLRLQSHITSRALNILKQAQAYETMNQAALLQKLIDDATSAIDNALKGDKKAEVLARSLDSAIDGLSKGYMDYQNDPLLPLILSSIEANVKKITTLSAQEQANLIGLTAEQLKSIKENDVRARKEFLESQPKLDNNLKNIESVKKILATWGK
;
A
#
# COMPACT_ATOMS: atom_id res chain seq x y z
N MET A 1 45.17 -47.23 -20.69
CA MET A 1 45.70 -47.80 -19.45
C MET A 1 44.54 -47.94 -18.47
N HIS A 2 44.28 -49.18 -18.04
CA HIS A 2 43.29 -49.67 -17.06
C HIS A 2 41.80 -49.31 -17.34
N SER A 3 40.95 -50.19 -17.89
CA SER A 3 40.53 -51.54 -17.43
C SER A 3 39.93 -51.45 -16.01
N THR A 4 38.76 -51.97 -15.63
CA THR A 4 37.91 -53.09 -16.09
C THR A 4 36.79 -53.19 -15.02
N LEU A 5 35.49 -53.42 -15.29
CA LEU A 5 34.82 -54.74 -15.39
C LEU A 5 33.29 -54.42 -15.39
N ARG A 6 32.51 -54.90 -16.38
CA ARG A 6 31.57 -56.06 -16.33
C ARG A 6 30.58 -55.99 -15.14
N VAL A 7 29.28 -56.19 -15.33
CA VAL A 7 28.70 -57.50 -15.67
C VAL A 7 27.30 -57.33 -16.28
N PHE A 8 27.10 -57.99 -17.43
CA PHE A 8 25.81 -58.44 -17.94
C PHE A 8 25.28 -59.58 -17.06
N THR A 9 24.03 -59.50 -16.62
CA THR A 9 23.23 -60.71 -16.35
C THR A 9 21.86 -60.56 -16.99
N LYS A 10 21.66 -61.31 -18.08
CA LYS A 10 20.36 -61.79 -18.54
C LYS A 10 19.68 -62.51 -17.38
N ASN A 11 18.40 -62.21 -17.14
CA ASN A 11 17.45 -63.20 -16.65
C ASN A 11 16.11 -62.97 -17.35
N ASN A 12 15.90 -63.76 -18.41
CA ASN A 12 14.59 -64.07 -18.92
C ASN A 12 13.92 -64.98 -17.88
N CYS A 13 13.03 -64.44 -17.06
CA CYS A 13 11.98 -65.21 -16.42
C CYS A 13 10.65 -64.81 -17.08
N LEU A 14 10.09 -65.76 -17.82
CA LEU A 14 8.70 -65.76 -18.24
C LEU A 14 7.83 -65.82 -16.98
N SER A 15 7.14 -64.73 -16.66
CA SER A 15 5.98 -64.76 -15.76
C SER A 15 4.78 -64.17 -16.50
N PHE A 16 3.99 -65.07 -17.08
CA PHE A 16 2.59 -64.81 -17.42
C PHE A 16 1.83 -64.61 -16.11
N THR A 17 1.58 -63.35 -15.73
CA THR A 17 0.45 -62.87 -14.91
C THR A 17 0.70 -61.42 -14.52
N ASN A 18 -0.02 -60.50 -15.18
CA ASN A 18 -0.58 -59.25 -14.64
C ASN A 18 -0.77 -58.23 -15.78
N MET A 19 -2.00 -58.20 -16.29
CA MET A 19 -2.55 -57.09 -17.06
C MET A 19 -2.56 -55.82 -16.18
N ASN A 20 -2.35 -54.66 -16.82
CA ASN A 20 -2.42 -53.29 -16.29
C ASN A 20 -1.14 -52.75 -15.61
N ARG A 21 -0.19 -52.31 -16.45
CA ARG A 21 0.91 -51.42 -16.02
C ARG A 21 0.37 -50.01 -15.70
N PHE A 22 0.25 -49.68 -14.41
CA PHE A 22 0.09 -48.31 -13.91
C PHE A 22 1.40 -47.49 -13.97
N SER A 23 2.21 -47.65 -15.02
CA SER A 23 3.49 -46.93 -15.15
C SER A 23 3.37 -45.53 -15.78
N THR A 24 2.17 -45.08 -16.18
CA THR A 24 1.98 -43.82 -16.90
C THR A 24 1.62 -42.64 -16.01
N ALA A 25 0.82 -42.80 -14.96
CA ALA A 25 0.36 -41.65 -14.16
C ALA A 25 1.47 -41.05 -13.26
N ALA A 26 2.27 -41.89 -12.61
CA ALA A 26 3.36 -41.43 -11.74
C ALA A 26 4.51 -40.78 -12.54
N GLN A 27 4.85 -41.35 -13.71
CA GLN A 27 5.86 -40.77 -14.61
C GLN A 27 5.39 -39.46 -15.23
N VAL A 28 4.11 -39.36 -15.62
CA VAL A 28 3.51 -38.11 -16.12
C VAL A 28 3.43 -37.06 -15.02
N ALA A 29 3.07 -37.43 -13.79
CA ALA A 29 3.07 -36.52 -12.65
C ALA A 29 4.48 -36.00 -12.33
N GLN A 30 5.50 -36.86 -12.39
CA GLN A 30 6.89 -36.47 -12.16
C GLN A 30 7.46 -35.60 -13.30
N ALA A 31 7.10 -35.90 -14.55
CA ALA A 31 7.42 -35.07 -15.70
C ALA A 31 6.77 -33.68 -15.59
N ASN A 32 5.48 -33.61 -15.24
CA ASN A 32 4.76 -32.35 -15.04
C ASN A 32 5.32 -31.55 -13.86
N TYR A 33 5.68 -32.21 -12.76
CA TYR A 33 6.31 -31.57 -11.61
C TYR A 33 7.70 -31.02 -11.97
N SER A 34 8.49 -31.76 -12.75
CA SER A 34 9.81 -31.30 -13.22
C SER A 34 9.71 -30.10 -14.15
N LYS A 35 8.70 -30.09 -15.04
CA LYS A 35 8.41 -28.98 -15.94
C LYS A 35 7.95 -27.74 -15.18
N PHE A 36 7.02 -27.91 -14.22
CA PHE A 36 6.58 -26.84 -13.33
C PHE A 36 7.74 -26.25 -12.53
N ARG A 37 8.64 -27.09 -12.01
CA ARG A 37 9.82 -26.62 -11.27
C ARG A 37 10.79 -25.85 -12.16
N ALA A 38 10.97 -26.28 -13.41
CA ALA A 38 11.78 -25.56 -14.39
C ALA A 38 11.17 -24.18 -14.70
N ASP A 39 9.86 -24.13 -15.00
CA ASP A 39 9.13 -22.89 -15.31
C ASP A 39 9.10 -21.93 -14.10
N TYR A 40 8.94 -22.47 -12.90
CA TYR A 40 9.01 -21.70 -11.65
C TYR A 40 10.42 -21.13 -11.41
N SER A 41 11.47 -21.94 -11.61
CA SER A 41 12.85 -21.46 -11.47
C SER A 41 13.20 -20.38 -12.49
N ALA A 42 12.70 -20.50 -13.73
CA ALA A 42 12.88 -19.51 -14.79
C ALA A 42 12.17 -18.19 -14.47
N SER A 43 10.93 -18.26 -13.96
CA SER A 43 10.18 -17.06 -13.56
C SER A 43 10.79 -16.35 -12.35
N VAL A 44 11.31 -17.08 -11.36
CA VAL A 44 12.06 -16.51 -10.24
C VAL A 44 13.37 -15.84 -10.70
N ALA A 45 14.11 -16.48 -11.61
CA ALA A 45 15.33 -15.89 -12.18
C ALA A 45 15.04 -14.60 -12.98
N ALA A 46 13.96 -14.61 -13.79
CA ALA A 46 13.52 -13.43 -14.52
C ALA A 46 13.06 -12.29 -13.59
N PHE A 47 12.39 -12.62 -12.49
CA PHE A 47 11.99 -11.65 -11.47
C PHE A 47 13.21 -11.03 -10.77
N GLN A 48 14.20 -11.84 -10.38
CA GLN A 48 15.45 -11.35 -9.80
C GLN A 48 16.24 -10.46 -10.77
N GLN A 49 16.24 -10.76 -12.07
CA GLN A 49 16.84 -9.89 -13.08
C GLN A 49 16.11 -8.55 -13.18
N ARG A 50 14.76 -8.54 -13.16
CA ARG A 50 13.97 -7.30 -13.14
C ARG A 50 14.26 -6.45 -11.90
N ILE A 51 14.34 -7.06 -10.72
CA ILE A 51 14.73 -6.35 -9.50
C ILE A 51 16.12 -5.74 -9.66
N LYS A 52 17.11 -6.48 -10.16
CA LYS A 52 18.47 -5.94 -10.39
C LYS A 52 18.50 -4.81 -11.41
N THR A 53 17.63 -4.84 -12.43
CA THR A 53 17.49 -3.74 -13.39
C THR A 53 16.89 -2.50 -12.73
N ILE A 54 15.81 -2.66 -11.95
CA ILE A 54 15.17 -1.59 -11.19
C ILE A 54 16.14 -1.00 -10.15
N GLU A 55 16.90 -1.84 -9.45
CA GLU A 55 17.95 -1.41 -8.52
C GLU A 55 19.05 -0.64 -9.25
N LYS A 56 19.47 -1.05 -10.45
CA LYS A 56 20.44 -0.29 -11.26
C LYS A 56 19.90 1.04 -11.76
N GLU A 57 18.61 1.11 -12.11
CA GLU A 57 17.93 2.35 -12.51
C GLU A 57 17.80 3.31 -11.32
N ASN A 58 17.50 2.79 -10.12
CA ASN A 58 17.33 3.58 -8.89
C ASN A 58 18.65 3.89 -8.15
N THR A 59 19.73 3.14 -8.38
CA THR A 59 21.09 3.44 -7.87
C THR A 59 21.91 4.31 -8.82
N GLY A 60 21.31 4.80 -9.91
CA GLY A 60 21.83 5.93 -10.64
C GLY A 60 21.94 7.12 -9.69
N SER A 61 23.15 7.35 -9.15
CA SER A 61 23.47 8.52 -8.34
C SER A 61 22.77 9.74 -8.93
N MET A 62 21.95 10.46 -8.16
CA MET A 62 21.41 11.74 -8.60
C MET A 62 22.59 12.57 -9.14
N LYS A 63 22.73 12.64 -10.46
CA LYS A 63 23.66 13.55 -11.08
C LYS A 63 23.11 14.92 -10.73
N LYS A 64 23.72 15.59 -9.74
CA LYS A 64 23.48 17.03 -9.53
C LYS A 64 23.53 17.65 -10.93
N PRO A 65 22.49 18.38 -11.36
CA PRO A 65 22.49 18.96 -12.69
C PRO A 65 23.79 19.76 -12.86
N MET A 66 24.60 19.42 -13.88
CA MET A 66 25.82 20.15 -14.22
C MET A 66 25.52 21.56 -14.77
N ALA A 67 24.25 21.96 -14.79
CA ALA A 67 23.89 23.34 -15.04
C ALA A 67 24.42 24.17 -13.87
N LYS A 68 25.39 25.06 -14.15
CA LYS A 68 25.66 26.19 -13.26
C LYS A 68 24.32 26.76 -12.80
N ALA A 69 24.18 27.01 -11.50
CA ALA A 69 23.04 27.79 -11.01
C ALA A 69 22.95 29.05 -11.87
N TYR A 70 21.74 29.37 -12.34
CA TYR A 70 21.52 30.52 -13.23
C TYR A 70 22.13 31.78 -12.60
N GLU A 71 23.23 32.25 -13.18
CA GLU A 71 23.88 33.50 -12.81
C GLU A 71 23.17 34.61 -13.59
N HIS A 72 22.39 35.43 -12.89
CA HIS A 72 21.69 36.55 -13.52
C HIS A 72 22.72 37.51 -14.15
N PRO A 73 22.49 38.06 -15.35
CA PRO A 73 23.46 38.92 -16.07
C PRO A 73 23.94 40.16 -15.32
N TYR A 74 23.23 40.55 -14.26
CA TYR A 74 23.53 41.73 -13.44
C TYR A 74 24.06 41.36 -12.05
N ASN A 75 24.29 40.07 -11.78
CA ASN A 75 24.86 39.61 -10.52
C ASN A 75 26.39 39.60 -10.65
N SER A 76 27.03 40.66 -10.17
CA SER A 76 28.51 40.74 -10.12
C SER A 76 28.98 40.77 -8.67
N GLU A 77 30.24 40.43 -8.41
CA GLU A 77 30.82 40.43 -7.05
C GLU A 77 30.71 41.83 -6.39
N HIS A 78 30.80 42.90 -7.19
CA HIS A 78 30.62 44.26 -6.69
C HIS A 78 29.16 44.68 -6.58
N HIS A 79 28.25 44.15 -7.41
CA HIS A 79 26.83 44.52 -7.46
C HIS A 79 25.99 43.24 -7.43
N PRO A 80 25.81 42.61 -6.26
CA PRO A 80 24.98 41.42 -6.14
C PRO A 80 23.51 41.80 -6.30
N LEU A 81 22.71 40.99 -7.01
CA LEU A 81 21.25 41.24 -7.09
C LEU A 81 20.58 41.16 -5.74
N ASN A 82 21.09 40.29 -4.88
CA ASN A 82 20.64 40.16 -3.51
C ASN A 82 21.62 40.92 -2.63
N PHE A 83 21.39 42.22 -2.47
CA PHE A 83 22.22 43.03 -1.61
C PHE A 83 22.06 42.56 -0.17
N SER A 84 23.17 42.11 0.43
CA SER A 84 23.22 42.05 1.90
C SER A 84 23.09 43.48 2.41
N ALA A 85 22.47 43.67 3.56
CA ALA A 85 22.25 45.01 4.06
C ALA A 85 23.54 45.79 4.35
N VAL A 86 24.62 45.07 4.64
CA VAL A 86 25.98 45.64 4.71
C VAL A 86 26.36 46.28 3.37
N LYS A 87 26.06 45.62 2.24
CA LYS A 87 26.32 46.16 0.90
C LYS A 87 25.37 47.32 0.55
N ILE A 88 24.11 47.29 1.01
CA ILE A 88 23.19 48.43 0.85
C ILE A 88 23.72 49.65 1.63
N ALA A 89 24.15 49.46 2.87
CA ALA A 89 24.71 50.52 3.70
C ALA A 89 26.01 51.10 3.10
N GLU A 90 26.89 50.25 2.57
CA GLU A 90 28.09 50.67 1.84
C GLU A 90 27.74 51.50 0.61
N THR A 91 26.81 51.02 -0.23
CA THR A 91 26.35 51.74 -1.44
C THR A 91 25.68 53.06 -1.09
N PHE A 92 24.97 53.11 0.04
CA PHE A 92 24.37 54.35 0.55
C PHE A 92 25.43 55.32 1.09
N HIS A 93 26.47 54.83 1.74
CA HIS A 93 27.62 55.64 2.14
C HIS A 93 28.39 56.16 0.92
N ASP A 94 28.55 55.35 -0.12
CA ASP A 94 29.13 55.77 -1.40
C ASP A 94 28.24 56.80 -2.12
N PHE A 95 26.91 56.65 -2.04
CA PHE A 95 25.95 57.60 -2.61
C PHE A 95 25.94 58.95 -1.87
N ILE A 96 26.04 58.94 -0.54
CA ILE A 96 26.25 60.17 0.26
C ILE A 96 27.62 60.79 -0.04
N GLY A 97 28.57 59.96 -0.50
CA GLY A 97 29.96 60.33 -0.73
C GLY A 97 30.75 60.45 0.58
N PRO A 98 32.09 60.50 0.52
CA PRO A 98 32.88 60.96 1.65
C PRO A 98 32.36 62.34 2.06
N GLU A 99 32.15 62.53 3.36
CA GLU A 99 31.55 63.70 3.99
C GLU A 99 31.62 64.95 3.09
N GLN A 100 30.48 65.55 2.76
CA GLN A 100 30.45 66.91 2.24
C GLN A 100 30.95 67.86 3.33
N VAL A 101 32.25 67.86 3.61
CA VAL A 101 32.95 69.08 3.95
C VAL A 101 32.68 69.97 2.75
N SER A 102 31.87 71.01 2.96
CA SER A 102 31.69 72.05 1.95
C SER A 102 33.07 72.40 1.40
N PRO A 103 33.24 72.65 0.09
CA PRO A 103 34.51 73.02 -0.54
C PRO A 103 35.23 74.25 0.08
N HIS A 104 34.63 74.88 1.10
CA HIS A 104 35.17 76.04 1.80
C HIS A 104 36.39 75.75 2.70
N TYR A 105 36.82 74.49 2.87
CA TYR A 105 37.99 74.14 3.68
C TYR A 105 39.13 73.47 2.89
N GLU A 106 39.24 73.74 1.58
CA GLU A 106 40.26 73.12 0.71
C GLU A 106 41.70 73.60 0.95
N SER A 107 41.94 74.63 1.76
CA SER A 107 43.31 74.99 2.18
C SER A 107 43.40 75.40 3.65
N PHE A 108 44.49 74.99 4.30
CA PHE A 108 44.85 75.34 5.68
C PHE A 108 44.82 76.86 5.95
N ALA A 109 45.08 77.67 4.91
CA ALA A 109 45.02 79.12 4.97
C ALA A 109 43.58 79.68 4.94
N MET A 110 42.67 79.06 4.17
CA MET A 110 41.26 79.50 4.10
C MET A 110 40.49 79.17 5.39
N SER A 111 40.78 78.02 6.00
CA SER A 111 40.14 77.57 7.24
C SER A 111 40.48 78.43 8.45
N ARG A 112 41.64 79.10 8.44
CA ARG A 112 42.14 79.93 9.54
C ARG A 112 42.31 81.39 9.15
N LYS A 113 41.84 81.84 7.99
CA LYS A 113 42.05 83.23 7.55
C LYS A 113 41.55 84.25 8.56
N PHE A 114 40.41 83.97 9.20
CA PHE A 114 39.84 84.84 10.22
C PHE A 114 40.67 84.78 11.51
N LEU A 115 41.10 83.59 11.94
CA LEU A 115 41.99 83.42 13.09
C LEU A 115 43.38 84.08 12.89
N LEU A 116 43.96 83.98 11.69
CA LEU A 116 45.22 84.63 11.33
C LEU A 116 45.06 86.15 11.25
N THR A 117 43.93 86.63 10.72
CA THR A 117 43.59 88.06 10.73
C THR A 117 43.45 88.58 12.17
N PHE A 118 42.85 87.80 13.07
CA PHE A 118 42.75 88.14 14.49
C PHE A 118 44.12 88.30 15.14
N TRP A 119 45.00 87.30 15.00
CA TRP A 119 46.34 87.36 15.57
C TRP A 119 47.18 88.47 14.93
N GLY A 120 47.09 88.65 13.61
CA GLY A 120 47.76 89.73 12.90
C GLY A 120 47.34 91.12 13.42
N GLY A 121 46.03 91.38 13.50
CA GLY A 121 45.53 92.64 14.06
C GLY A 121 45.83 92.78 15.56
N PHE A 122 45.80 91.70 16.33
CA PHE A 122 46.18 91.69 17.74
C PHE A 122 47.65 92.07 17.93
N PHE A 123 48.57 91.52 17.12
CA PHE A 123 49.99 91.88 17.18
C PHE A 123 50.22 93.32 16.75
N VAL A 124 49.55 93.80 15.69
CA VAL A 124 49.64 95.20 15.25
C VAL A 124 49.14 96.15 16.34
N LEU A 125 48.02 95.84 16.99
CA LEU A 125 47.48 96.61 18.10
C LEU A 125 48.45 96.62 19.30
N ASN A 126 49.01 95.47 19.68
CA ASN A 126 49.98 95.38 20.76
C ASN A 126 51.28 96.14 20.46
N PHE A 127 51.78 96.05 19.23
CA PHE A 127 52.96 96.80 18.79
C PHE A 127 52.68 98.31 18.82
N GLY A 128 51.54 98.76 18.28
CA GLY A 128 51.17 100.17 18.31
C GLY A 128 50.90 100.70 19.74
N MET A 129 50.39 99.87 20.65
CA MET A 129 50.29 100.20 22.07
C MET A 129 51.65 100.39 22.75
N ALA A 130 52.72 99.79 22.24
CA ALA A 130 54.08 99.96 22.77
C ALA A 130 54.78 101.23 22.26
N THR A 131 54.27 101.85 21.19
CA THR A 131 54.80 103.11 20.64
C THR A 131 54.17 104.33 21.30
N VAL A 132 54.94 105.41 21.49
CA VAL A 132 54.50 106.62 22.21
C VAL A 132 53.40 107.37 21.45
N ASP A 133 53.53 107.51 20.12
CA ASP A 133 52.63 108.34 19.31
C ASP A 133 51.27 107.68 19.01
N LEU A 134 51.19 106.35 19.00
CA LEU A 134 49.97 105.60 18.67
C LEU A 134 49.28 104.96 19.88
N ASN A 135 49.85 105.11 21.08
CA ASN A 135 49.42 104.40 22.29
C ASN A 135 47.91 104.53 22.57
N TRP A 136 47.40 105.76 22.52
CA TRP A 136 46.02 106.10 22.90
C TRP A 136 44.98 105.59 21.89
N ILE A 137 45.29 105.62 20.60
CA ILE A 137 44.42 105.11 19.52
C ILE A 137 44.36 103.58 19.57
N MET A 138 45.50 102.92 19.79
CA MET A 138 45.56 101.46 19.79
C MET A 138 44.92 100.86 21.04
N LYS A 139 45.07 101.51 22.20
CA LYS A 139 44.36 101.11 23.44
C LYS A 139 42.85 101.25 23.32
N SER A 140 42.35 102.31 22.70
CA SER A 140 40.90 102.49 22.50
C SER A 140 40.32 101.52 21.48
N THR A 141 41.13 101.07 20.51
CA THR A 141 40.72 100.12 19.45
C THR A 141 40.81 98.64 19.89
N TYR A 142 41.55 98.34 20.95
CA TYR A 142 41.79 96.96 21.41
C TYR A 142 40.51 96.21 21.82
N ILE A 143 39.67 96.80 22.67
CA ILE A 143 38.42 96.16 23.12
C ILE A 143 37.43 96.01 21.94
N PRO A 144 37.20 97.04 21.11
CA PRO A 144 36.41 96.90 19.88
C PRO A 144 36.92 95.81 18.94
N TRP A 145 38.23 95.65 18.77
CA TRP A 145 38.81 94.61 17.91
C TRP A 145 38.42 93.19 18.36
N ILE A 146 38.56 92.91 19.66
CA ILE A 146 38.20 91.60 20.23
C ILE A 146 36.69 91.36 20.09
N PHE A 147 35.87 92.37 20.41
CA PHE A 147 34.42 92.28 20.32
C PHE A 147 33.94 92.04 18.88
N TRP A 148 34.43 92.83 17.92
CA TRP A 148 34.07 92.69 16.51
C TRP A 148 34.52 91.37 15.92
N PHE A 149 35.70 90.89 16.29
CA PHE A 149 36.16 89.58 15.86
C PHE A 149 35.27 88.46 16.40
N GLN A 150 34.93 88.49 17.69
CA GLN A 150 34.06 87.48 18.30
C GLN A 150 32.69 87.43 17.63
N LEU A 151 32.10 88.60 17.34
CA LEU A 151 30.81 88.72 16.67
C LEU A 151 30.87 88.20 15.23
N MET A 152 31.90 88.57 14.47
CA MET A 152 32.09 88.11 13.09
C MET A 152 32.38 86.61 13.01
N TYR A 153 33.18 86.07 13.93
CA TYR A 153 33.46 84.64 14.01
C TYR A 153 32.19 83.84 14.30
N PHE A 154 31.37 84.27 15.27
CA PHE A 154 30.09 83.61 15.54
C PHE A 154 29.10 83.74 14.37
N TYR A 155 29.05 84.89 13.70
CA TYR A 155 28.14 85.12 12.57
C TYR A 155 28.53 84.31 11.33
N VAL A 156 29.82 84.24 11.00
CA VAL A 156 30.32 83.58 9.78
C VAL A 156 30.57 82.09 9.99
N GLU A 157 31.22 81.70 11.09
CA GLU A 157 31.64 80.31 11.32
C GLU A 157 30.74 79.56 12.29
N GLY A 158 29.99 80.24 13.17
CA GLY A 158 29.10 79.57 14.14
C GLY A 158 28.04 78.68 13.49
N LYS A 159 27.48 79.10 12.34
CA LYS A 159 26.53 78.31 11.55
C LYS A 159 27.16 77.00 11.05
N ASN A 160 28.36 77.09 10.50
CA ASN A 160 29.02 75.95 9.85
C ASN A 160 29.72 75.03 10.86
N SER A 161 30.27 75.58 11.95
CA SER A 161 31.02 74.81 12.95
C SER A 161 30.13 74.16 14.01
N MET A 162 29.01 74.76 14.41
CA MET A 162 28.15 74.20 15.46
C MET A 162 26.94 73.46 14.89
N PHE A 163 26.22 74.05 13.94
CA PHE A 163 24.93 73.50 13.49
C PHE A 163 25.07 72.46 12.38
N MET A 164 26.01 72.64 11.44
CA MET A 164 26.19 71.69 10.34
C MET A 164 26.58 70.27 10.80
N PRO A 165 27.52 70.09 11.77
CA PRO A 165 27.87 68.74 12.25
C PRO A 165 26.73 68.07 13.03
N LEU A 166 25.92 68.84 13.75
CA LEU A 166 24.73 68.32 14.44
C LEU A 166 23.68 67.84 13.44
N LEU A 167 23.44 68.63 12.40
CA LEU A 167 22.51 68.29 11.33
C LEU A 167 22.99 67.05 10.56
N GLN A 168 24.29 66.95 10.26
CA GLN A 168 24.88 65.78 9.60
C GLN A 168 24.78 64.52 10.48
N ARG A 169 25.04 64.62 11.78
CA ARG A 169 24.84 63.50 12.73
C ARG A 169 23.38 63.07 12.78
N PHE A 170 22.45 64.03 12.78
CA PHE A 170 21.01 63.74 12.75
C PHE A 170 20.63 62.99 11.47
N TYR A 171 20.98 63.51 10.30
CA TYR A 171 20.66 62.85 9.02
C TYR A 171 21.32 61.48 8.88
N ARG A 172 22.58 61.33 9.31
CA ARG A 172 23.26 60.02 9.31
C ARG A 172 22.56 59.03 10.23
N ARG A 173 22.11 59.46 11.41
CA ARG A 173 21.40 58.58 12.36
C ARG A 173 20.00 58.23 11.87
N ALA A 174 19.27 59.21 11.31
CA ALA A 174 17.95 58.99 10.73
C ALA A 174 18.02 58.02 9.56
N ALA A 175 18.92 58.25 8.60
CA ALA A 175 19.09 57.38 7.45
C ALA A 175 19.56 55.97 7.83
N ALA A 176 20.48 55.84 8.79
CA ALA A 176 20.90 54.54 9.29
C ALA A 176 19.73 53.77 9.96
N ASN A 177 18.85 54.47 10.67
CA ASN A 177 17.68 53.86 11.29
C ASN A 177 16.63 53.40 10.26
N GLU A 178 16.40 54.18 9.21
CA GLU A 178 15.51 53.80 8.10
C GLU A 178 16.03 52.57 7.36
N ILE A 179 17.34 52.51 7.06
CA ILE A 179 17.94 51.35 6.41
C ILE A 179 17.84 50.11 7.30
N PHE A 180 18.15 50.23 8.60
CA PHE A 180 18.04 49.13 9.54
C PHE A 180 16.60 48.62 9.68
N THR A 181 15.63 49.53 9.73
CA THR A 181 14.21 49.18 9.82
C THR A 181 13.72 48.50 8.54
N MET A 182 14.14 49.00 7.37
CA MET A 182 13.84 48.37 6.08
C MET A 182 14.45 46.97 5.99
N GLU A 183 15.70 46.79 6.41
CA GLU A 183 16.38 45.49 6.45
C GLU A 183 15.63 44.50 7.36
N ALA A 184 15.36 44.89 8.60
CA ALA A 184 14.67 44.04 9.56
C ALA A 184 13.27 43.65 9.05
N PHE A 185 12.52 44.63 8.53
CA PHE A 185 11.19 44.40 7.99
C PHE A 185 11.23 43.51 6.73
N TYR A 186 12.19 43.70 5.84
CA TYR A 186 12.33 42.88 4.65
C TYR A 186 12.68 41.43 5.00
N HIS A 187 13.68 41.22 5.85
CA HIS A 187 14.08 39.88 6.26
C HIS A 187 12.95 39.13 6.97
N GLU A 188 12.31 39.74 7.97
CA GLU A 188 11.24 39.09 8.72
C GLU A 188 10.03 38.74 7.83
N ASN A 189 9.60 39.66 6.95
CA ASN A 189 8.43 39.42 6.10
C ASN A 189 8.70 38.40 5.00
N ILE A 190 9.87 38.46 4.35
CA ILE A 190 10.25 37.48 3.33
C ILE A 190 10.42 36.10 3.95
N GLU A 191 11.07 36.01 5.12
CA GLU A 191 11.22 34.74 5.81
C GLU A 191 9.86 34.17 6.22
N ASN A 192 8.97 34.99 6.79
CA ASN A 192 7.61 34.56 7.14
C ASN A 192 6.81 34.10 5.92
N LYS A 193 6.93 34.82 4.79
CA LYS A 193 6.28 34.43 3.53
C LYS A 193 6.82 33.09 3.02
N LEU A 194 8.14 32.91 3.05
CA LEU A 194 8.81 31.69 2.63
C LEU A 194 8.41 30.50 3.51
N ARG A 195 8.38 30.67 4.84
CA ARG A 195 7.88 29.67 5.80
C ARG A 195 6.44 29.28 5.52
N ASN A 196 5.57 30.24 5.22
CA ASN A 196 4.18 29.96 4.90
C ASN A 196 4.03 29.18 3.59
N LEU A 197 4.78 29.56 2.54
CA LEU A 197 4.79 28.83 1.27
C LEU A 197 5.31 27.39 1.45
N MET A 198 6.42 27.20 2.18
CA MET A 198 6.95 25.87 2.49
C MET A 198 5.92 25.01 3.24
N ARG A 199 5.18 25.58 4.20
CA ARG A 199 4.12 24.85 4.91
C ARG A 199 3.00 24.40 3.97
N ILE A 200 2.58 25.27 3.04
CA ILE A 200 1.55 24.93 2.04
C ILE A 200 2.04 23.81 1.13
N THR A 201 3.25 23.93 0.57
CA THR A 201 3.84 22.91 -0.30
C THR A 201 4.01 21.58 0.43
N LYS A 202 4.42 21.62 1.71
CA LYS A 202 4.49 20.42 2.55
C LYS A 202 3.13 19.74 2.67
N GLY A 203 2.07 20.50 2.97
CA GLY A 203 0.72 19.95 3.05
C GLY A 203 0.22 19.36 1.72
N GLN A 204 0.59 19.95 0.59
CA GLN A 204 0.29 19.39 -0.73
C GLN A 204 1.03 18.07 -0.99
N LEU A 205 2.29 17.97 -0.56
CA LEU A 205 3.08 16.75 -0.69
C LEU A 205 2.55 15.63 0.22
N GLU A 206 2.18 15.96 1.46
CA GLU A 206 1.53 15.03 2.39
C GLU A 206 0.17 14.54 1.83
N TYR A 207 -0.63 15.43 1.22
CA TYR A 207 -1.87 15.03 0.54
C TYR A 207 -1.62 14.08 -0.63
N TRP A 208 -0.60 14.37 -1.44
CA TRP A 208 -0.24 13.51 -2.58
C TRP A 208 0.19 12.11 -2.14
N ASP A 209 0.95 12.01 -1.05
CA ASP A 209 1.36 10.73 -0.46
C ASP A 209 0.16 9.91 0.03
N ILE A 210 -0.76 10.56 0.76
CA ILE A 210 -2.03 9.95 1.19
C ILE A 210 -2.87 9.50 -0.02
N HIS A 211 -2.96 10.32 -1.06
CA HIS A 211 -3.72 9.98 -2.27
C HIS A 211 -3.14 8.77 -2.99
N THR A 212 -1.81 8.68 -3.07
CA THR A 212 -1.11 7.55 -3.69
C THR A 212 -1.34 6.28 -2.88
N SER A 213 -1.16 6.36 -1.56
CA SER A 213 -1.46 5.26 -0.62
C SER A 213 -2.91 4.79 -0.71
N TYR A 214 -3.87 5.71 -0.87
CA TYR A 214 -5.28 5.37 -1.06
C TYR A 214 -5.52 4.57 -2.35
N GLY A 215 -4.81 4.91 -3.43
CA GLY A 215 -4.85 4.16 -4.69
C GLY A 215 -4.41 2.70 -4.51
N GLU A 216 -3.34 2.48 -3.77
CA GLU A 216 -2.81 1.15 -3.42
C GLU A 216 -3.79 0.37 -2.55
N ILE A 217 -4.27 0.96 -1.45
CA ILE A 217 -5.24 0.32 -0.54
C ILE A 217 -6.52 -0.04 -1.29
N ARG A 218 -6.97 0.82 -2.22
CA ARG A 218 -8.13 0.53 -3.07
C ARG A 218 -7.87 -0.65 -3.98
N ALA A 219 -6.72 -0.72 -4.63
CA ALA A 219 -6.35 -1.84 -5.50
C ALA A 219 -6.28 -3.16 -4.70
N ASP A 220 -5.66 -3.14 -3.52
CA ASP A 220 -5.56 -4.30 -2.63
C ASP A 220 -6.93 -4.74 -2.11
N SER A 221 -7.80 -3.79 -1.76
CA SER A 221 -9.18 -4.08 -1.36
C SER A 221 -9.97 -4.77 -2.47
N ILE A 222 -9.84 -4.32 -3.71
CA ILE A 222 -10.46 -4.96 -4.88
C ILE A 222 -9.88 -6.36 -5.11
N ASN A 223 -8.56 -6.51 -5.06
CA ASN A 223 -7.91 -7.81 -5.23
C ASN A 223 -8.34 -8.80 -4.14
N ASN A 224 -8.39 -8.36 -2.89
CA ASN A 224 -8.86 -9.17 -1.76
C ASN A 224 -10.34 -9.55 -1.92
N PHE A 225 -11.19 -8.62 -2.37
CA PHE A 225 -12.59 -8.92 -2.68
C PHE A 225 -12.71 -9.99 -3.77
N LEU A 226 -12.00 -9.83 -4.89
CA LEU A 226 -12.01 -10.79 -6.00
C LEU A 226 -11.48 -12.16 -5.58
N ALA A 227 -10.40 -12.20 -4.80
CA ALA A 227 -9.85 -13.44 -4.26
C ALA A 227 -10.85 -14.15 -3.34
N ASN A 228 -11.54 -13.41 -2.48
CA ASN A 228 -12.58 -13.95 -1.61
C ASN A 228 -13.78 -14.49 -2.39
N GLU A 229 -14.24 -13.77 -3.43
CA GLU A 229 -15.32 -14.24 -4.30
C GLU A 229 -14.92 -15.48 -5.10
N TYR A 230 -13.67 -15.56 -5.57
CA TYR A 230 -13.14 -16.75 -6.21
C TYR A 230 -13.13 -17.96 -5.26
N LEU A 231 -12.67 -17.79 -4.02
CA LEU A 231 -12.69 -18.84 -3.00
C LEU A 231 -14.11 -19.28 -2.65
N ARG A 232 -15.06 -18.32 -2.56
CA ARG A 232 -16.49 -18.61 -2.35
C ARG A 232 -17.07 -19.43 -3.48
N LEU A 233 -16.78 -19.07 -4.73
CA LEU A 233 -17.21 -19.82 -5.91
C LEU A 233 -16.63 -21.24 -5.89
N GLN A 234 -15.34 -21.38 -5.61
CA GLN A 234 -14.69 -22.70 -5.52
C GLN A 234 -15.33 -23.56 -4.42
N SER A 235 -15.54 -23.00 -3.23
CA SER A 235 -16.21 -23.67 -2.12
C SER A 235 -17.63 -24.09 -2.51
N HIS A 236 -18.40 -23.23 -3.17
CA HIS A 236 -19.74 -23.55 -3.65
C HIS A 236 -19.74 -24.71 -4.66
N ILE A 237 -18.83 -24.71 -5.64
CA ILE A 237 -18.69 -25.80 -6.60
C ILE A 237 -18.35 -27.12 -5.89
N THR A 238 -17.40 -27.10 -4.95
CA THR A 238 -17.03 -28.31 -4.20
C THR A 238 -18.16 -28.82 -3.31
N SER A 239 -18.89 -27.93 -2.64
CA SER A 239 -20.07 -28.25 -1.83
C SER A 239 -21.19 -28.86 -2.68
N ARG A 240 -21.45 -28.29 -3.88
CA ARG A 240 -22.41 -28.86 -4.83
C ARG A 240 -22.01 -30.25 -5.31
N ALA A 241 -20.75 -30.44 -5.71
CA ALA A 241 -20.26 -31.75 -6.12
C ALA A 241 -20.41 -32.79 -5.00
N LEU A 242 -20.06 -32.41 -3.77
CA LEU A 242 -20.22 -33.26 -2.59
C LEU A 242 -21.70 -33.58 -2.31
N ASN A 243 -22.60 -32.60 -2.42
CA ASN A 243 -24.03 -32.82 -2.23
C ASN A 243 -24.62 -33.76 -3.27
N ILE A 244 -24.20 -33.65 -4.54
CA ILE A 244 -24.58 -34.59 -5.60
C ILE A 244 -24.14 -36.00 -5.23
N LEU A 245 -22.89 -36.18 -4.79
CA LEU A 245 -22.37 -37.49 -4.38
C LEU A 245 -23.11 -38.07 -3.18
N LYS A 246 -23.41 -37.25 -2.16
CA LYS A 246 -24.20 -37.68 -0.99
C LYS A 246 -25.63 -38.07 -1.36
N GLN A 247 -26.28 -37.30 -2.25
CA GLN A 247 -27.61 -37.64 -2.74
C GLN A 247 -27.59 -38.92 -3.56
N ALA A 248 -26.58 -39.08 -4.43
CA ALA A 248 -26.37 -40.31 -5.19
C ALA A 248 -26.22 -41.52 -4.26
N GLN A 249 -25.33 -41.43 -3.27
CA GLN A 249 -25.14 -42.48 -2.27
C GLN A 249 -26.43 -42.79 -1.49
N ALA A 250 -27.17 -41.76 -1.08
CA ALA A 250 -28.44 -41.95 -0.38
C ALA A 250 -29.45 -42.72 -1.25
N TYR A 251 -29.61 -42.33 -2.52
CA TYR A 251 -30.49 -43.07 -3.44
C TYR A 251 -30.02 -44.50 -3.71
N GLU A 252 -28.71 -44.73 -3.86
CA GLU A 252 -28.17 -46.09 -3.99
C GLU A 252 -28.49 -46.94 -2.76
N THR A 253 -28.32 -46.40 -1.54
CA THR A 253 -28.68 -47.12 -0.31
C THR A 253 -30.18 -47.40 -0.22
N MET A 254 -31.03 -46.47 -0.69
CA MET A 254 -32.48 -46.68 -0.76
C MET A 254 -32.85 -47.74 -1.80
N ASN A 255 -32.21 -47.74 -2.96
CA ASN A 255 -32.44 -48.73 -4.02
C ASN A 255 -31.98 -50.12 -3.55
N GLN A 256 -30.84 -50.20 -2.86
CA GLN A 256 -30.37 -51.44 -2.21
C GLN A 256 -31.37 -51.94 -1.16
N ALA A 257 -31.84 -51.06 -0.28
CA ALA A 257 -32.83 -51.43 0.74
C ALA A 257 -34.16 -51.89 0.11
N ALA A 258 -34.63 -51.22 -0.94
CA ALA A 258 -35.83 -51.62 -1.68
C ALA A 258 -35.66 -52.98 -2.37
N LEU A 259 -34.48 -53.26 -2.92
CA LEU A 259 -34.15 -54.56 -3.52
C LEU A 259 -34.08 -55.67 -2.47
N LEU A 260 -33.48 -55.41 -1.30
CA LEU A 260 -33.48 -56.33 -0.17
C LEU A 260 -34.90 -56.60 0.35
N GLN A 261 -35.72 -55.55 0.50
CA GLN A 261 -37.11 -55.71 0.91
C GLN A 261 -37.89 -56.56 -0.09
N LYS A 262 -37.72 -56.30 -1.40
CA LYS A 262 -38.34 -57.11 -2.44
C LYS A 262 -37.89 -58.57 -2.40
N LEU A 263 -36.60 -58.83 -2.15
CA LEU A 263 -36.08 -60.19 -1.98
C LEU A 263 -36.72 -60.90 -0.77
N ILE A 264 -36.89 -60.18 0.34
CA ILE A 264 -37.56 -60.70 1.54
C ILE A 264 -39.04 -60.97 1.23
N ASP A 265 -39.74 -60.04 0.59
CA ASP A 265 -41.16 -60.18 0.22
C ASP A 265 -41.39 -61.32 -0.79
N ASP A 266 -40.48 -61.50 -1.75
CA ASP A 266 -40.51 -62.63 -2.69
C ASP A 266 -40.23 -63.96 -1.96
N ALA A 267 -39.31 -63.97 -0.99
CA ALA A 267 -39.01 -65.15 -0.18
C ALA A 267 -40.19 -65.52 0.74
N THR A 268 -40.80 -64.55 1.42
CA THR A 268 -42.00 -64.77 2.26
C THR A 268 -43.20 -65.20 1.44
N SER A 269 -43.42 -64.60 0.25
CA SER A 269 -44.48 -65.03 -0.67
C SER A 269 -44.26 -66.44 -1.19
N ALA A 270 -43.01 -66.84 -1.47
CA ALA A 270 -42.68 -68.20 -1.88
C ALA A 270 -42.95 -69.21 -0.75
N ILE A 271 -42.67 -68.83 0.50
CA ILE A 271 -42.99 -69.63 1.70
C ILE A 271 -44.50 -69.75 1.88
N ASP A 272 -45.24 -68.65 1.79
CA ASP A 272 -46.70 -68.65 1.89
C ASP A 272 -47.33 -69.53 0.81
N ASN A 273 -46.80 -69.52 -0.41
CA ASN A 273 -47.25 -70.39 -1.49
C ASN A 273 -46.89 -71.87 -1.25
N ALA A 274 -45.70 -72.15 -0.72
CA ALA A 274 -45.29 -73.50 -0.33
C ALA A 274 -46.12 -74.06 0.84
N LEU A 275 -46.54 -73.19 1.77
CA LEU A 275 -47.40 -73.51 2.93
C LEU A 275 -48.88 -73.64 2.58
N LYS A 276 -49.32 -73.16 1.40
CA LYS A 276 -50.69 -73.34 0.88
C LYS A 276 -50.89 -74.68 0.14
N GLY A 277 -49.82 -75.39 -0.22
CA GLY A 277 -49.87 -76.68 -0.92
C GLY A 277 -49.82 -77.92 -0.01
N ASP A 278 -49.64 -79.10 -0.60
CA ASP A 278 -49.65 -80.42 0.07
C ASP A 278 -48.60 -80.57 1.19
N LYS A 279 -47.57 -79.72 1.23
CA LYS A 279 -46.49 -79.76 2.24
C LYS A 279 -46.86 -79.14 3.59
N LYS A 280 -48.04 -78.51 3.71
CA LYS A 280 -48.51 -77.86 4.95
C LYS A 280 -48.57 -78.81 6.14
N ALA A 281 -49.11 -80.01 5.94
CA ALA A 281 -49.28 -80.99 7.01
C ALA A 281 -47.94 -81.52 7.53
N GLU A 282 -46.98 -81.73 6.63
CA GLU A 282 -45.64 -82.21 6.96
C GLU A 282 -44.80 -81.14 7.68
N VAL A 283 -44.90 -79.88 7.24
CA VAL A 283 -44.21 -78.75 7.89
C VAL A 283 -44.79 -78.48 9.29
N LEU A 284 -46.11 -78.56 9.45
CA LEU A 284 -46.75 -78.40 10.76
C LEU A 284 -46.36 -79.53 11.73
N ALA A 285 -46.36 -80.78 11.28
CA ALA A 285 -45.96 -81.92 12.10
C ALA A 285 -44.48 -81.80 12.56
N ARG A 286 -43.56 -81.49 11.63
CA ARG A 286 -42.13 -81.33 11.97
C ARG A 286 -41.86 -80.07 12.82
N SER A 287 -42.64 -79.00 12.63
CA SER A 287 -42.55 -77.80 13.48
C SER A 287 -43.02 -78.09 14.91
N LEU A 288 -44.01 -78.96 15.07
CA LEU A 288 -44.49 -79.43 16.37
C LEU A 288 -43.43 -80.29 17.04
N ASP A 289 -42.82 -81.23 16.32
CA ASP A 289 -41.76 -82.09 16.84
C ASP A 289 -40.53 -81.27 17.28
N SER A 290 -40.14 -80.28 16.49
CA SER A 290 -39.05 -79.35 16.85
C SER A 290 -39.41 -78.47 18.06
N ALA A 291 -40.67 -78.05 18.19
CA ALA A 291 -41.13 -77.28 19.35
C ALA A 291 -41.17 -78.13 20.63
N ILE A 292 -41.56 -79.41 20.51
CA ILE A 292 -41.55 -80.39 21.60
C ILE A 292 -40.10 -80.67 22.05
N ASP A 293 -39.17 -80.85 21.11
CA ASP A 293 -37.74 -81.04 21.40
C ASP A 293 -37.14 -79.80 22.09
N GLY A 294 -37.49 -78.59 21.63
CA GLY A 294 -37.06 -77.33 22.27
C GLY A 294 -37.63 -77.14 23.68
N LEU A 295 -38.90 -77.52 23.91
CA LEU A 295 -39.49 -77.55 25.24
C LEU A 295 -38.79 -78.55 26.17
N SER A 296 -38.37 -79.70 25.64
CA SER A 296 -37.64 -80.71 26.40
C SER A 296 -36.24 -80.26 26.84
N LYS A 297 -35.58 -79.40 26.04
CA LYS A 297 -34.22 -78.89 26.27
C LYS A 297 -34.20 -77.57 27.07
N GLY A 298 -35.33 -76.91 27.23
CA GLY A 298 -35.47 -75.64 27.95
C GLY A 298 -35.03 -74.39 27.17
N TYR A 299 -34.61 -74.54 25.91
CA TYR A 299 -34.32 -73.46 24.96
C TYR A 299 -34.64 -73.93 23.53
N MET A 300 -35.12 -73.04 22.66
CA MET A 300 -35.36 -73.33 21.24
C MET A 300 -34.05 -73.17 20.45
N ASP A 301 -33.66 -74.22 19.71
CA ASP A 301 -32.60 -74.16 18.70
C ASP A 301 -33.23 -74.26 17.30
N TYR A 302 -32.81 -73.39 16.38
CA TYR A 302 -33.39 -73.28 15.02
C TYR A 302 -32.80 -74.28 14.02
N GLN A 303 -31.85 -75.12 14.44
CA GLN A 303 -31.14 -76.05 13.55
C GLN A 303 -32.07 -77.06 12.84
N ASN A 304 -33.20 -77.42 13.46
CA ASN A 304 -34.16 -78.38 12.91
C ASN A 304 -35.46 -77.72 12.40
N ASP A 305 -35.47 -76.39 12.22
CA ASP A 305 -36.66 -75.69 11.73
C ASP A 305 -36.96 -76.11 10.27
N PRO A 306 -38.12 -76.73 9.98
CA PRO A 306 -38.49 -77.14 8.62
C PRO A 306 -38.68 -75.95 7.66
N LEU A 307 -38.85 -74.72 8.16
CA LEU A 307 -38.99 -73.51 7.35
C LEU A 307 -37.64 -72.93 6.92
N LEU A 308 -36.58 -73.09 7.72
CA LEU A 308 -35.25 -72.57 7.44
C LEU A 308 -34.66 -73.04 6.09
N PRO A 309 -34.69 -74.34 5.72
CA PRO A 309 -34.18 -74.78 4.42
C PRO A 309 -35.04 -74.28 3.25
N LEU A 310 -36.35 -74.07 3.46
CA LEU A 310 -37.25 -73.46 2.48
C LEU A 310 -36.89 -71.99 2.24
N ILE A 311 -36.64 -71.22 3.33
CA ILE A 311 -36.17 -69.84 3.29
C ILE A 311 -34.82 -69.74 2.57
N LEU A 312 -33.86 -70.58 2.94
CA LEU A 312 -32.53 -70.57 2.34
C LEU A 312 -32.57 -70.93 0.86
N SER A 313 -33.39 -71.92 0.46
CA SER A 313 -33.54 -72.30 -0.95
C SER A 313 -34.19 -71.20 -1.81
N SER A 314 -35.16 -70.45 -1.27
CA SER A 314 -35.83 -69.37 -1.99
C SER A 314 -34.93 -68.13 -2.09
N ILE A 315 -34.20 -67.80 -1.03
CA ILE A 315 -33.17 -66.76 -1.04
C ILE A 315 -32.06 -67.14 -2.03
N GLU A 316 -31.52 -68.36 -1.99
CA GLU A 316 -30.50 -68.81 -2.94
C GLU A 316 -30.98 -68.80 -4.39
N ALA A 317 -32.24 -69.17 -4.65
CA ALA A 317 -32.81 -69.12 -5.99
C ALA A 317 -32.93 -67.68 -6.52
N ASN A 318 -33.32 -66.73 -5.65
CA ASN A 318 -33.43 -65.32 -6.03
C ASN A 318 -32.06 -64.62 -6.11
N VAL A 319 -31.11 -64.97 -5.24
CA VAL A 319 -29.70 -64.55 -5.33
C VAL A 319 -29.09 -65.07 -6.63
N LYS A 320 -29.34 -66.33 -7.00
CA LYS A 320 -28.90 -66.89 -8.28
C LYS A 320 -29.40 -66.06 -9.47
N LYS A 321 -30.68 -65.69 -9.50
CA LYS A 321 -31.25 -64.81 -10.55
C LYS A 321 -30.53 -63.47 -10.65
N ILE A 322 -30.12 -62.88 -9.53
CA ILE A 322 -29.38 -61.61 -9.51
C ILE A 322 -27.92 -61.83 -9.97
N THR A 323 -27.26 -62.89 -9.50
CA THR A 323 -25.85 -63.20 -9.86
C THR A 323 -25.67 -63.63 -11.30
N THR A 324 -26.72 -64.12 -11.97
CA THR A 324 -26.71 -64.46 -13.40
C THR A 324 -26.84 -63.24 -14.32
N LEU A 325 -27.23 -62.08 -13.79
CA LEU A 325 -27.25 -60.83 -14.55
C LEU A 325 -25.82 -60.33 -14.81
N SER A 326 -25.62 -59.62 -15.92
CA SER A 326 -24.32 -59.01 -16.22
C SER A 326 -23.95 -57.94 -15.18
N ALA A 327 -22.65 -57.66 -15.00
CA ALA A 327 -22.18 -56.65 -14.06
C ALA A 327 -22.79 -55.24 -14.32
N GLN A 328 -23.13 -54.94 -15.57
CA GLN A 328 -23.80 -53.69 -15.95
C GLN A 328 -25.28 -53.67 -15.54
N GLU A 329 -25.99 -54.79 -15.64
CA GLU A 329 -27.40 -54.90 -15.22
C GLU A 329 -27.54 -54.90 -13.70
N GLN A 330 -26.60 -55.53 -12.99
CA GLN A 330 -26.51 -55.44 -11.52
C GLN A 330 -26.24 -54.01 -11.06
N ALA A 331 -25.34 -53.30 -11.74
CA ALA A 331 -25.09 -51.88 -11.47
C ALA A 331 -26.32 -51.01 -11.77
N ASN A 332 -27.11 -51.34 -12.80
CA ASN A 332 -28.34 -50.61 -13.12
C ASN A 332 -29.47 -50.85 -12.12
N LEU A 333 -29.50 -51.99 -11.42
CA LEU A 333 -30.49 -52.29 -10.38
C LEU A 333 -30.25 -51.49 -9.09
N ILE A 334 -28.98 -51.23 -8.76
CA ILE A 334 -28.57 -50.46 -7.59
C ILE A 334 -28.40 -48.98 -7.93
N GLY A 335 -28.10 -48.68 -9.20
CA GLY A 335 -27.86 -47.36 -9.72
C GLY A 335 -29.10 -46.47 -9.70
N LEU A 336 -28.86 -45.20 -10.02
CA LEU A 336 -29.89 -44.17 -9.97
C LEU A 336 -30.93 -44.34 -11.06
N THR A 337 -32.20 -44.20 -10.70
CA THR A 337 -33.30 -44.15 -11.67
C THR A 337 -33.29 -42.82 -12.44
N ALA A 338 -33.95 -42.79 -13.60
CA ALA A 338 -34.06 -41.56 -14.40
C ALA A 338 -34.73 -40.41 -13.63
N GLU A 339 -35.69 -40.72 -12.76
CA GLU A 339 -36.37 -39.74 -11.90
C GLU A 339 -35.45 -39.22 -10.79
N GLN A 340 -34.67 -40.10 -10.15
CA GLN A 340 -33.67 -39.72 -9.15
C GLN A 340 -32.58 -38.83 -9.77
N LEU A 341 -32.09 -39.18 -10.97
CA LEU A 341 -31.14 -38.34 -11.73
C LEU A 341 -31.74 -36.97 -12.08
N LYS A 342 -33.01 -36.92 -12.46
CA LYS A 342 -33.70 -35.65 -12.75
C LYS A 342 -33.81 -34.79 -11.49
N SER A 343 -34.17 -35.38 -10.35
CA SER A 343 -34.25 -34.68 -9.07
C SER A 343 -32.90 -34.09 -8.63
N ILE A 344 -31.81 -34.87 -8.75
CA ILE A 344 -30.44 -34.38 -8.45
C ILE A 344 -30.08 -33.19 -9.36
N LYS A 345 -30.36 -33.29 -10.67
CA LYS A 345 -30.10 -32.20 -11.62
C LYS A 345 -30.88 -30.94 -11.30
N GLU A 346 -32.17 -31.05 -10.98
CA GLU A 346 -33.01 -29.91 -10.62
C GLU A 346 -32.55 -29.24 -9.32
N ASN A 347 -32.18 -30.04 -8.32
CA ASN A 347 -31.60 -29.54 -7.07
C ASN A 347 -30.28 -28.80 -7.30
N ASP A 348 -29.41 -29.32 -8.18
CA ASP A 348 -28.14 -28.68 -8.55
C ASP A 348 -28.35 -27.36 -9.30
N VAL A 349 -29.28 -27.34 -10.27
CA VAL A 349 -29.65 -26.13 -11.02
C VAL A 349 -30.22 -25.07 -10.09
N ARG A 350 -31.07 -25.45 -9.14
CA ARG A 350 -31.61 -24.54 -8.12
C ARG A 350 -30.49 -23.96 -7.25
N ALA A 351 -29.60 -24.80 -6.73
CA ALA A 351 -28.48 -24.36 -5.89
C ALA A 351 -27.49 -23.45 -6.64
N ARG A 352 -27.33 -23.66 -7.96
CA ARG A 352 -26.57 -22.76 -8.83
C ARG A 352 -27.27 -21.41 -8.98
N LYS A 353 -28.57 -21.41 -9.28
CA LYS A 353 -29.35 -20.19 -9.47
C LYS A 353 -29.38 -19.33 -8.21
N GLU A 354 -29.63 -19.96 -7.06
CA GLU A 354 -29.65 -19.31 -5.75
C GLU A 354 -28.31 -18.63 -5.43
N PHE A 355 -27.18 -19.27 -5.76
CA PHE A 355 -25.86 -18.67 -5.55
C PHE A 355 -25.60 -17.47 -6.47
N LEU A 356 -26.00 -17.55 -7.74
CA LEU A 356 -25.84 -16.44 -8.69
C LEU A 356 -26.74 -15.24 -8.36
N GLU A 357 -27.92 -15.49 -7.80
CA GLU A 357 -28.85 -14.46 -7.35
C GLU A 357 -28.50 -13.92 -5.96
N SER A 358 -27.66 -14.63 -5.20
CA SER A 358 -27.24 -14.20 -3.87
C SER A 358 -26.36 -12.95 -3.95
N GLN A 359 -26.72 -11.93 -3.17
CA GLN A 359 -25.91 -10.73 -3.06
C GLN A 359 -24.62 -11.03 -2.28
N PRO A 360 -23.50 -10.35 -2.60
CA PRO A 360 -22.29 -10.43 -1.81
C PRO A 360 -22.62 -10.11 -0.35
N LYS A 361 -22.11 -10.93 0.58
CA LYS A 361 -22.26 -10.68 2.02
C LYS A 361 -21.44 -9.43 2.40
N LEU A 362 -22.06 -8.26 2.25
CA LEU A 362 -21.53 -6.99 2.75
C LEU A 362 -21.82 -6.85 4.24
N ASP A 363 -20.90 -6.20 4.95
CA ASP A 363 -21.08 -5.85 6.36
C ASP A 363 -22.30 -4.94 6.55
N ASN A 364 -23.04 -5.13 7.63
CA ASN A 364 -24.29 -4.41 7.88
C ASN A 364 -24.06 -2.90 8.04
N ASN A 365 -22.88 -2.50 8.51
CA ASN A 365 -22.49 -1.09 8.60
C ASN A 365 -22.32 -0.44 7.21
N LEU A 366 -21.73 -1.16 6.24
CA LEU A 366 -21.54 -0.67 4.88
C LEU A 366 -22.87 -0.55 4.12
N LYS A 367 -23.82 -1.46 4.37
CA LYS A 367 -25.16 -1.42 3.77
C LYS A 367 -25.97 -0.20 4.21
N ASN A 368 -25.64 0.42 5.34
CA ASN A 368 -26.36 1.58 5.84
C ASN A 368 -25.96 2.89 5.16
N ILE A 369 -24.79 2.93 4.50
CA ILE A 369 -24.27 4.10 3.81
C ILE A 369 -25.12 4.37 2.56
N GLU A 370 -25.60 5.60 2.40
CA GLU A 370 -26.56 5.98 1.35
C GLU A 370 -26.00 5.78 -0.07
N SER A 371 -24.71 6.03 -0.29
CA SER A 371 -24.03 5.77 -1.56
C SER A 371 -24.02 4.28 -1.91
N VAL A 372 -23.76 3.42 -0.93
CA VAL A 372 -23.77 1.96 -1.10
C VAL A 372 -25.19 1.46 -1.37
N LYS A 373 -26.20 2.02 -0.69
CA LYS A 373 -27.62 1.69 -0.98
C LYS A 373 -28.02 1.99 -2.42
N LYS A 374 -27.59 3.14 -2.96
CA LYS A 374 -27.88 3.52 -4.36
C LYS A 374 -27.24 2.52 -5.34
N ILE A 375 -26.00 2.12 -5.09
CA ILE A 375 -25.30 1.11 -5.90
C ILE A 375 -25.98 -0.26 -5.79
N LEU A 376 -26.34 -0.68 -4.57
CA LEU A 376 -27.05 -1.94 -4.35
C LEU A 376 -28.42 -1.97 -5.03
N ALA A 377 -29.13 -0.84 -5.08
CA ALA A 377 -30.41 -0.73 -5.78
C ALA A 377 -30.29 -0.86 -7.31
N THR A 378 -29.08 -0.64 -7.86
CA THR A 378 -28.76 -0.85 -9.27
C THR A 378 -28.23 -2.25 -9.57
N TRP A 379 -27.82 -3.02 -8.57
CA TRP A 379 -27.39 -4.40 -8.77
C TRP A 379 -28.58 -5.34 -8.99
N GLY A 380 -28.58 -6.07 -10.09
CA GLY A 380 -29.61 -7.06 -10.43
C GLY A 380 -30.82 -6.54 -11.21
N LYS A 381 -30.79 -5.27 -11.65
CA LYS A 381 -31.53 -4.82 -12.83
C LYS A 381 -30.61 -4.91 -14.05
#